data_AF-A0A8H4V8C6-F1
#
_entry.id   AF-A0A8H4V8C6-F1
#
_cell.length_a   1.000
_cell.length_b   1.000
_cell.length_c   1.000
_cell.angle_alpha   90.00
_cell.angle_beta   90.00
_cell.angle_gamma   90.00
#
_symmetry.space_group_name_H-M   'P 1'
#
loop_
_entity.id
_entity.type
_entity.pdbx_description
1 polymer ?
#
loop_
_entity_poly.entity_id
_entity_poly.type
_entity_poly.pdbx_seq_one_letter_code
_entity_poly.pdbx_strand_id
1 'polypeptide(L)'
;MLQELETQPLMANIGPLSKLAGFAVQHANDSTAVLQAQDALLVFTGKVFNAWQRVALSAVDPDLEGQCMVPETLQTTWPLLWQVLRKLMFGSVAVLQAIVSRSLLDPNMLANGMAPGIAAKSLHILRNLFFISSRNGNSAFQVYTFSYLASLDVISRDPETCHGFLQETRAANVDPFPASYLQRTLDLFHLNVAEHLPLALSVSSCQNLIIEPAVAYISHHGPLSPSGVELFESAHSAILSVLCCPQHSSLTIDITPFYVVKLFESFPRHISPRQFRVAFKTVMEIVSPPFPIAAMRPELSETLLEMLRCNMPTASTALLGGGSGSPSQQEDMPLSEQSALVMALVDSLPFLPLVLVEEWLGITAQVMKEIADPGLRGPVKKRFLDVLVNGEMDVERSTIGVAWWGTKGGREAVLLGSSREPAMMSGAIGGANEKSSRL
;
A
#
# COMPACT_ATOMS: atom_id res chain seq x y z
N MET A 1 -20.62 35.60 -13.09
CA MET A 1 -19.99 34.57 -13.94
C MET A 1 -20.13 33.14 -13.42
N LEU A 2 -19.51 32.72 -12.30
CA LEU A 2 -19.65 31.31 -11.82
C LEU A 2 -21.09 30.94 -11.43
N GLN A 3 -21.80 31.84 -10.75
CA GLN A 3 -23.22 31.65 -10.42
C GLN A 3 -24.08 31.56 -11.68
N GLU A 4 -23.80 32.39 -12.68
CA GLU A 4 -24.50 32.34 -13.97
C GLU A 4 -24.24 31.02 -14.69
N LEU A 5 -23.00 30.54 -14.67
CA LEU A 5 -22.58 29.27 -15.29
C LEU A 5 -23.25 28.06 -14.62
N GLU A 6 -23.47 28.12 -13.30
CA GLU A 6 -24.25 27.10 -12.61
C GLU A 6 -25.73 27.11 -13.03
N THR A 7 -26.32 28.29 -13.21
CA THR A 7 -27.71 28.43 -13.64
C THR A 7 -27.93 28.14 -15.13
N GLN A 8 -26.86 28.00 -15.93
CA GLN A 8 -27.00 27.68 -17.34
C GLN A 8 -27.66 26.30 -17.52
N PRO A 9 -28.58 26.15 -18.49
CA PRO A 9 -29.35 24.92 -18.68
C PRO A 9 -28.49 23.66 -18.82
N LEU A 10 -27.30 23.80 -19.41
CA LEU A 10 -26.37 22.68 -19.61
C LEU A 10 -25.78 22.19 -18.28
N MET A 11 -25.39 23.11 -17.39
CA MET A 11 -24.83 22.75 -16.09
C MET A 11 -25.91 22.29 -15.11
N ALA A 12 -27.10 22.90 -15.18
CA ALA A 12 -28.27 22.48 -14.41
C ALA A 12 -28.73 21.06 -14.77
N ASN A 13 -28.66 20.69 -16.06
CA ASN A 13 -29.14 19.40 -16.57
C ASN A 13 -28.02 18.40 -16.89
N ILE A 14 -26.81 18.60 -16.40
CA ILE A 14 -25.68 17.72 -16.73
C ILE A 14 -25.91 16.26 -16.33
N GLY A 15 -26.60 16.01 -15.20
CA GLY A 15 -26.96 14.66 -14.77
C GLY A 15 -27.87 13.93 -15.77
N PRO A 16 -29.07 14.48 -16.07
CA PRO A 16 -29.94 13.94 -17.11
C PRO A 16 -29.27 13.80 -18.49
N LEU A 17 -28.48 14.80 -18.91
CA LEU A 17 -27.75 14.75 -20.19
C LEU A 17 -26.71 13.62 -20.21
N SER A 18 -25.99 13.41 -19.12
CA SER A 18 -25.00 12.33 -19.00
C SER A 18 -25.68 10.95 -19.01
N LYS A 19 -26.85 10.83 -18.39
CA LYS A 19 -27.67 9.61 -18.47
C LYS A 19 -28.16 9.35 -19.89
N LEU A 20 -28.62 10.39 -20.60
CA LEU A 20 -29.05 10.27 -22.00
C LEU A 20 -27.87 9.87 -22.90
N ALA A 21 -26.71 10.49 -22.72
CA ALA A 21 -25.49 10.13 -23.43
C ALA A 21 -25.06 8.68 -23.13
N GLY A 22 -25.08 8.26 -21.86
CA GLY A 22 -24.80 6.87 -21.48
C GLY A 22 -25.79 5.87 -22.09
N PHE A 23 -27.09 6.21 -22.10
CA PHE A 23 -28.11 5.41 -22.77
C PHE A 23 -27.86 5.30 -24.28
N ALA A 24 -27.53 6.40 -24.95
CA ALA A 24 -27.20 6.42 -26.37
C ALA A 24 -25.95 5.57 -26.67
N VAL A 25 -24.92 5.65 -25.82
CA VAL A 25 -23.73 4.79 -25.92
C VAL A 25 -24.09 3.32 -25.79
N GLN A 26 -24.97 2.94 -24.86
CA GLN A 26 -25.36 1.53 -24.67
C GLN A 26 -26.18 0.97 -25.84
N HIS A 27 -26.99 1.81 -26.51
CA HIS A 27 -27.95 1.37 -27.52
C HIS A 27 -27.57 1.73 -28.97
N ALA A 28 -26.44 2.40 -29.20
CA ALA A 28 -25.99 2.70 -30.55
C ALA A 28 -25.65 1.42 -31.32
N ASN A 29 -26.12 1.24 -32.55
CA ASN A 29 -25.74 0.07 -33.35
C ASN A 29 -24.31 0.17 -33.88
N ASP A 30 -23.81 1.39 -34.04
CA ASP A 30 -22.48 1.67 -34.60
C ASP A 30 -21.45 1.84 -33.49
N SER A 31 -20.54 0.87 -33.35
CA SER A 31 -19.44 0.91 -32.38
C SER A 31 -18.45 2.04 -32.69
N THR A 32 -18.32 2.49 -33.95
CA THR A 32 -17.43 3.60 -34.29
C THR A 32 -17.93 4.93 -33.74
N ALA A 33 -19.25 5.15 -33.70
CA ALA A 33 -19.85 6.32 -33.05
C ALA A 33 -19.55 6.34 -31.53
N VAL A 34 -19.51 5.17 -30.89
CA VAL A 34 -19.13 5.06 -29.46
C VAL A 34 -17.66 5.41 -29.25
N LEU A 35 -16.77 4.94 -30.13
CA LEU A 35 -15.35 5.30 -30.07
C LEU A 35 -15.12 6.80 -30.30
N GLN A 36 -15.86 7.41 -31.23
CA GLN A 36 -15.83 8.87 -31.45
C GLN A 36 -16.34 9.63 -30.21
N ALA A 37 -17.36 9.11 -29.52
CA ALA A 37 -17.82 9.70 -28.27
C ALA A 37 -16.75 9.63 -27.17
N GLN A 38 -15.99 8.52 -27.11
CA GLN A 38 -14.84 8.41 -26.21
C GLN A 38 -13.75 9.43 -26.56
N ASP A 39 -13.42 9.60 -27.83
CA ASP A 39 -12.43 10.58 -28.28
C ASP A 39 -12.87 12.01 -27.95
N ALA A 40 -14.15 12.33 -28.14
CA ALA A 40 -14.71 13.61 -27.75
C ALA A 40 -14.62 13.83 -26.23
N LEU A 41 -14.86 12.79 -25.43
CA LEU A 41 -14.75 12.84 -23.97
C LEU A 41 -13.29 13.02 -23.52
N LEU A 42 -12.33 12.36 -24.18
CA LEU A 42 -10.90 12.55 -23.94
C LEU A 42 -10.46 13.98 -24.25
N VAL A 43 -10.86 14.52 -25.40
CA VAL A 43 -10.58 15.92 -25.77
C VAL A 43 -11.21 16.89 -24.79
N PHE A 44 -12.46 16.63 -24.37
CA PHE A 44 -13.16 17.46 -23.39
C PHE A 44 -12.42 17.50 -22.04
N THR A 45 -12.12 16.32 -21.46
CA THR A 45 -11.42 16.25 -20.17
C THR A 45 -10.00 16.82 -20.25
N GLY A 46 -9.30 16.63 -21.38
CA GLY A 46 -8.01 17.27 -21.63
C GLY A 46 -8.10 18.80 -21.65
N LYS A 47 -9.16 19.38 -22.24
CA LYS A 47 -9.41 20.83 -22.19
C LYS A 47 -9.69 21.33 -20.77
N VAL A 48 -10.46 20.58 -19.98
CA VAL A 48 -10.73 20.91 -18.56
C VAL A 48 -9.43 20.91 -17.76
N PHE A 49 -8.62 19.85 -17.91
CA PHE A 49 -7.32 19.75 -17.25
C PHE A 49 -6.37 20.88 -17.64
N ASN A 50 -6.21 21.14 -18.94
CA ASN A 50 -5.36 22.22 -19.45
C ASN A 50 -5.82 23.60 -18.98
N ALA A 51 -7.13 23.81 -18.86
CA ALA A 51 -7.67 25.03 -18.29
C ALA A 51 -7.29 25.15 -16.81
N TRP A 52 -7.45 24.08 -16.03
CA TRP A 52 -7.08 24.05 -14.61
C TRP A 52 -5.59 24.32 -14.39
N GLN A 53 -4.71 23.63 -15.13
CA GLN A 53 -3.25 23.77 -15.03
C GLN A 53 -2.76 25.21 -15.24
N ARG A 54 -3.46 26.02 -16.02
CA ARG A 54 -3.09 27.42 -16.29
C ARG A 54 -3.54 28.39 -15.20
N VAL A 55 -4.38 27.95 -14.27
CA VAL A 55 -4.89 28.78 -13.17
C VAL A 55 -3.98 28.62 -11.97
N ALA A 56 -3.63 29.73 -11.30
CA ALA A 56 -2.81 29.73 -10.09
C ALA A 56 -3.41 28.86 -8.96
N LEU A 57 -4.73 28.70 -8.94
CA LEU A 57 -5.48 27.85 -8.02
C LEU A 57 -5.07 26.37 -8.11
N SER A 58 -4.52 25.91 -9.24
CA SER A 58 -4.06 24.53 -9.40
C SER A 58 -2.82 24.18 -8.56
N ALA A 59 -2.06 25.19 -8.13
CA ALA A 59 -0.92 25.00 -7.24
C ALA A 59 -1.30 24.96 -5.75
N VAL A 60 -2.55 25.31 -5.41
CA VAL A 60 -2.99 25.41 -4.02
C VAL A 60 -3.26 24.02 -3.45
N ASP A 61 -2.51 23.67 -2.41
CA ASP A 61 -2.73 22.46 -1.62
C ASP A 61 -4.05 22.61 -0.83
N PRO A 62 -4.96 21.61 -0.86
CA PRO A 62 -6.19 21.61 -0.06
C PRO A 62 -5.96 21.97 1.41
N ASP A 63 -4.85 21.52 1.99
CA ASP A 63 -4.52 21.74 3.40
C ASP A 63 -4.12 23.20 3.69
N LEU A 64 -3.75 23.96 2.67
CA LEU A 64 -3.30 25.35 2.76
C LEU A 64 -4.33 26.36 2.26
N GLU A 65 -5.52 25.91 1.84
CA GLU A 65 -6.56 26.78 1.28
C GLU A 65 -6.91 27.94 2.21
N GLY A 66 -7.04 27.68 3.51
CA GLY A 66 -7.36 28.68 4.53
C GLY A 66 -6.28 29.75 4.71
N GLN A 67 -5.04 29.47 4.30
CA GLN A 67 -3.90 30.39 4.41
C GLN A 67 -3.67 31.16 3.11
N CYS A 68 -4.01 30.56 1.97
CA CYS A 68 -3.74 31.13 0.64
C CYS A 68 -4.88 31.99 0.08
N MET A 69 -6.10 31.87 0.61
CA MET A 69 -7.28 32.51 0.03
C MET A 69 -7.95 33.51 0.98
N VAL A 70 -8.56 34.56 0.40
CA VAL A 70 -9.36 35.54 1.14
C VAL A 70 -10.65 34.88 1.66
N PRO A 71 -11.13 35.21 2.87
CA PRO A 71 -12.30 34.57 3.48
C PRO A 71 -13.57 34.58 2.60
N GLU A 72 -13.80 35.66 1.87
CA GLU A 72 -14.94 35.78 0.94
C GLU A 72 -14.86 34.75 -0.19
N THR A 73 -13.67 34.55 -0.78
CA THR A 73 -13.43 33.54 -1.81
C THR A 73 -13.66 32.13 -1.28
N LEU A 74 -13.15 31.84 -0.07
CA LEU A 74 -13.30 30.53 0.58
C LEU A 74 -14.76 30.17 0.88
N GLN A 75 -15.57 31.16 1.28
CA GLN A 75 -16.96 30.91 1.66
C GLN A 75 -17.93 30.90 0.47
N THR A 76 -17.62 31.59 -0.63
CA THR A 76 -18.58 31.79 -1.73
C THR A 76 -18.13 31.17 -3.05
N THR A 77 -16.98 31.60 -3.56
CA THR A 77 -16.55 31.32 -4.92
C THR A 77 -15.89 29.95 -5.04
N TRP A 78 -15.11 29.57 -4.03
CA TRP A 78 -14.40 28.30 -3.98
C TRP A 78 -15.32 27.08 -3.92
N PRO A 79 -16.35 27.02 -3.04
CA PRO A 79 -17.27 25.89 -3.00
C PRO A 79 -18.08 25.76 -4.30
N LEU A 80 -18.46 26.89 -4.89
CA LEU A 80 -19.19 26.93 -6.16
C LEU A 80 -18.36 26.40 -7.33
N LEU A 81 -17.09 26.78 -7.42
CA LEU A 81 -16.16 26.25 -8.42
C LEU A 81 -16.05 24.72 -8.30
N TRP A 82 -15.84 24.20 -7.09
CA TRP A 82 -15.76 22.76 -6.87
C TRP A 82 -17.08 22.03 -7.11
N GLN A 83 -18.22 22.67 -6.89
CA GLN A 83 -19.52 22.12 -7.25
C GLN A 83 -19.65 21.96 -8.77
N VAL A 84 -19.24 22.98 -9.55
CA VAL A 84 -19.22 22.90 -11.01
C VAL A 84 -18.26 21.81 -11.49
N LEU A 85 -17.03 21.76 -10.96
CA LEU A 85 -16.04 20.75 -11.33
C LEU A 85 -16.51 19.33 -11.01
N ARG A 86 -17.11 19.11 -9.83
CA ARG A 86 -17.70 17.80 -9.47
C ARG A 86 -18.83 17.39 -10.40
N LYS A 87 -19.73 18.31 -10.73
CA LYS A 87 -20.81 18.07 -11.70
C LYS A 87 -20.26 17.62 -13.06
N LEU A 88 -19.21 18.29 -13.56
CA LEU A 88 -18.51 17.92 -14.79
C LEU A 88 -17.86 16.53 -14.69
N MET A 89 -17.18 16.25 -13.58
CA MET A 89 -16.52 14.96 -13.33
C MET A 89 -17.54 13.82 -13.30
N PHE A 90 -18.60 13.93 -12.49
CA PHE A 90 -19.64 12.90 -12.39
C PHE A 90 -20.32 12.64 -13.73
N GLY A 91 -20.65 13.69 -14.49
CA GLY A 91 -21.24 13.54 -15.82
C GLY A 91 -20.30 12.82 -16.80
N SER A 92 -19.02 13.23 -16.82
CA SER A 92 -18.00 12.61 -17.68
C SER A 92 -17.78 11.13 -17.33
N VAL A 93 -17.67 10.81 -16.04
CA VAL A 93 -17.46 9.43 -15.58
C VAL A 93 -18.69 8.55 -15.82
N ALA A 94 -19.92 9.10 -15.76
CA ALA A 94 -21.12 8.36 -16.10
C ALA A 94 -21.16 7.95 -17.58
N VAL A 95 -20.77 8.86 -18.49
CA VAL A 95 -20.63 8.53 -19.91
C VAL A 95 -19.49 7.54 -20.14
N LEU A 96 -18.35 7.73 -19.48
CA LEU A 96 -17.21 6.82 -19.56
C LEU A 96 -17.58 5.40 -19.13
N GLN A 97 -18.33 5.25 -18.03
CA GLN A 97 -18.77 3.94 -17.57
C GLN A 97 -19.62 3.22 -18.61
N ALA A 98 -20.53 3.92 -19.29
CA ALA A 98 -21.31 3.32 -20.36
C ALA A 98 -20.42 2.83 -21.53
N ILE A 99 -19.38 3.60 -21.87
CA ILE A 99 -18.40 3.24 -22.91
C ILE A 99 -17.60 2.00 -22.47
N VAL A 100 -17.05 2.01 -21.26
CA VAL A 100 -16.24 0.89 -20.71
C VAL A 100 -17.09 -0.38 -20.58
N SER A 101 -18.30 -0.29 -20.03
CA SER A 101 -19.20 -1.45 -19.93
C SER A 101 -19.52 -2.03 -21.31
N ARG A 102 -19.76 -1.18 -22.31
CA ARG A 102 -19.99 -1.65 -23.67
C ARG A 102 -18.75 -2.27 -24.30
N SER A 103 -17.56 -1.70 -24.09
CA SER A 103 -16.32 -2.25 -24.66
C SER A 103 -15.99 -3.64 -24.16
N LEU A 104 -16.50 -4.03 -22.98
CA LEU A 104 -16.35 -5.39 -22.45
C LEU A 104 -17.28 -6.42 -23.12
N LEU A 105 -18.34 -5.98 -23.79
CA LEU A 105 -19.40 -6.86 -24.32
C LEU A 105 -19.54 -6.80 -25.85
N ASP A 106 -19.21 -5.67 -26.47
CA ASP A 106 -19.36 -5.44 -27.91
C ASP A 106 -18.22 -6.14 -28.69
N PRO A 107 -18.51 -7.18 -29.51
CA PRO A 107 -17.51 -7.92 -30.25
C PRO A 107 -16.67 -7.03 -31.18
N ASN A 108 -17.25 -5.95 -31.72
CA ASN A 108 -16.53 -5.04 -32.63
C ASN A 108 -15.52 -4.17 -31.89
N MET A 109 -15.76 -3.88 -30.60
CA MET A 109 -14.84 -3.13 -29.74
C MET A 109 -13.77 -4.03 -29.11
N LEU A 110 -14.05 -5.33 -29.01
CA LEU A 110 -13.08 -6.35 -28.62
C LEU A 110 -12.19 -6.80 -29.79
N ALA A 111 -12.74 -6.79 -31.00
CA ALA A 111 -12.03 -7.18 -32.21
C ALA A 111 -10.79 -6.31 -32.49
N ASN A 112 -9.84 -6.90 -33.22
CA ASN A 112 -8.65 -6.21 -33.74
C ASN A 112 -7.73 -5.55 -32.68
N GLY A 113 -7.78 -5.98 -31.42
CA GLY A 113 -6.90 -5.43 -30.38
C GLY A 113 -7.22 -3.99 -30.00
N MET A 114 -8.47 -3.53 -30.21
CA MET A 114 -8.90 -2.17 -29.87
C MET A 114 -9.10 -1.97 -28.36
N ALA A 115 -9.38 -3.05 -27.63
CA ALA A 115 -9.67 -3.04 -26.19
C ALA A 115 -8.59 -2.34 -25.34
N PRO A 116 -7.29 -2.66 -25.47
CA PRO A 116 -6.21 -1.94 -24.77
C PRO A 116 -6.21 -0.43 -25.06
N GLY A 117 -6.41 -0.02 -26.32
CA GLY A 117 -6.49 1.39 -26.69
C GLY A 117 -7.69 2.11 -26.05
N ILE A 118 -8.85 1.44 -25.99
CA ILE A 118 -10.04 1.96 -25.30
C ILE A 118 -9.76 2.10 -23.80
N ALA A 119 -9.09 1.13 -23.19
CA ALA A 119 -8.73 1.16 -21.78
C ALA A 119 -7.73 2.29 -21.47
N ALA A 120 -6.68 2.46 -22.28
CA ALA A 120 -5.72 3.56 -22.15
C ALA A 120 -6.42 4.93 -22.24
N LYS A 121 -7.27 5.14 -23.25
CA LYS A 121 -8.06 6.39 -23.37
C LYS A 121 -8.95 6.62 -22.14
N SER A 122 -9.56 5.57 -21.61
CA SER A 122 -10.40 5.64 -20.41
C SER A 122 -9.58 6.06 -19.18
N LEU A 123 -8.38 5.50 -19.00
CA LEU A 123 -7.47 5.90 -17.93
C LEU A 123 -6.95 7.34 -18.12
N HIS A 124 -6.70 7.80 -19.34
CA HIS A 124 -6.36 9.21 -19.59
C HIS A 124 -7.51 10.16 -19.25
N ILE A 125 -8.76 9.79 -19.56
CA ILE A 125 -9.95 10.55 -19.15
C ILE A 125 -10.00 10.68 -17.62
N LEU A 126 -9.80 9.57 -16.90
CA LEU A 126 -9.76 9.57 -15.44
C LEU A 126 -8.59 10.39 -14.88
N ARG A 127 -7.40 10.27 -15.48
CA ARG A 127 -6.20 11.07 -15.13
C ARG A 127 -6.48 12.57 -15.25
N ASN A 128 -7.08 13.00 -16.35
CA ASN A 128 -7.39 14.41 -16.60
C ASN A 128 -8.39 14.98 -15.57
N LEU A 129 -9.22 14.12 -14.98
CA LEU A 129 -10.19 14.48 -13.93
C LEU A 129 -9.66 14.22 -12.51
N PHE A 130 -8.45 13.67 -12.37
CA PHE A 130 -7.97 13.18 -11.07
C PHE A 130 -7.82 14.28 -10.02
N PHE A 131 -7.47 15.50 -10.43
CA PHE A 131 -7.43 16.65 -9.52
C PHE A 131 -8.79 17.00 -8.87
N ILE A 132 -9.89 16.52 -9.45
CA ILE A 132 -11.25 16.64 -8.91
C ILE A 132 -11.60 15.40 -8.08
N SER A 133 -11.27 14.20 -8.58
CA SER A 133 -11.65 12.94 -7.94
C SER A 133 -10.81 12.62 -6.70
N SER A 134 -9.57 13.08 -6.61
CA SER A 134 -8.70 12.88 -5.44
C SER A 134 -9.17 13.66 -4.20
N ARG A 135 -9.98 14.71 -4.38
CA ARG A 135 -10.47 15.54 -3.28
C ARG A 135 -11.71 14.97 -2.62
N ASN A 136 -11.77 15.02 -1.30
CA ASN A 136 -12.95 14.73 -0.47
C ASN A 136 -13.61 13.35 -0.77
N GLY A 137 -12.82 12.34 -1.15
CA GLY A 137 -13.34 11.02 -1.49
C GLY A 137 -14.23 10.99 -2.75
N ASN A 138 -14.11 11.98 -3.64
CA ASN A 138 -14.90 12.05 -4.87
C ASN A 138 -14.63 10.88 -5.83
N SER A 139 -13.59 10.06 -5.62
CA SER A 139 -13.29 8.84 -6.36
C SER A 139 -13.97 7.58 -5.81
N ALA A 140 -14.59 7.63 -4.62
CA ALA A 140 -15.11 6.47 -3.91
C ALA A 140 -16.47 5.94 -4.42
N PHE A 141 -17.01 6.51 -5.51
CA PHE A 141 -18.30 6.07 -6.04
C PHE A 141 -18.14 4.94 -7.05
N GLN A 142 -19.07 3.97 -7.00
CA GLN A 142 -19.00 2.71 -7.73
C GLN A 142 -18.76 2.87 -9.24
N VAL A 143 -19.34 3.88 -9.87
CA VAL A 143 -19.22 4.13 -11.32
C VAL A 143 -17.78 4.50 -11.70
N TYR A 144 -17.08 5.27 -10.86
CA TYR A 144 -15.65 5.56 -11.03
C TYR A 144 -14.81 4.31 -10.84
N THR A 145 -15.01 3.61 -9.71
CA THR A 145 -14.26 2.39 -9.37
C THR A 145 -14.40 1.33 -10.46
N PHE A 146 -15.60 1.10 -10.97
CA PHE A 146 -15.84 0.19 -12.08
C PHE A 146 -15.04 0.60 -13.33
N SER A 147 -15.15 1.86 -13.76
CA SER A 147 -14.47 2.33 -14.97
C SER A 147 -12.95 2.25 -14.84
N TYR A 148 -12.42 2.55 -13.65
CA TYR A 148 -10.99 2.48 -13.33
C TYR A 148 -10.48 1.04 -13.35
N LEU A 149 -11.06 0.16 -12.52
CA LEU A 149 -10.61 -1.24 -12.40
C LEU A 149 -10.82 -2.02 -13.70
N ALA A 150 -11.94 -1.85 -14.38
CA ALA A 150 -12.17 -2.53 -15.66
C ALA A 150 -11.17 -2.09 -16.74
N SER A 151 -10.76 -0.81 -16.74
CA SER A 151 -9.72 -0.33 -17.66
C SER A 151 -8.34 -0.89 -17.30
N LEU A 152 -8.02 -1.00 -16.01
CA LEU A 152 -6.78 -1.65 -15.54
C LEU A 152 -6.71 -3.14 -15.93
N ASP A 153 -7.81 -3.87 -15.74
CA ASP A 153 -7.91 -5.29 -16.10
C ASP A 153 -7.75 -5.53 -17.60
N VAL A 154 -8.19 -4.59 -18.44
CA VAL A 154 -8.05 -4.69 -19.89
C VAL A 154 -6.66 -4.27 -20.34
N ILE A 155 -6.12 -3.15 -19.86
CA ILE A 155 -4.80 -2.66 -20.29
C ILE A 155 -3.69 -3.60 -19.84
N SER A 156 -3.78 -4.20 -18.64
CA SER A 156 -2.77 -5.14 -18.08
C SER A 156 -2.57 -6.41 -18.91
N ARG A 157 -3.42 -6.67 -19.90
CA ARG A 157 -3.27 -7.80 -20.84
C ARG A 157 -2.40 -7.46 -22.05
N ASP A 158 -2.06 -6.20 -22.26
CA ASP A 158 -1.27 -5.73 -23.39
C ASP A 158 -0.02 -4.96 -22.91
N PRO A 159 1.16 -5.64 -22.85
CA PRO A 159 2.40 -5.05 -22.35
C PRO A 159 2.81 -3.74 -23.04
N GLU A 160 2.62 -3.63 -24.35
CA GLU A 160 3.01 -2.46 -25.14
C GLU A 160 2.16 -1.24 -24.80
N THR A 161 0.82 -1.39 -24.74
CA THR A 161 -0.08 -0.31 -24.36
C THR A 161 0.12 0.07 -22.88
N CYS A 162 0.37 -0.90 -21.99
CA CYS A 162 0.75 -0.63 -20.61
C CYS A 162 2.01 0.24 -20.51
N HIS A 163 3.07 -0.14 -21.22
CA HIS A 163 4.33 0.59 -21.24
C HIS A 163 4.12 2.01 -21.77
N GLY A 164 3.48 2.16 -22.93
CA GLY A 164 3.20 3.46 -23.54
C GLY A 164 2.40 4.36 -22.62
N PHE A 165 1.33 3.85 -21.99
CA PHE A 165 0.52 4.60 -21.04
C PHE A 165 1.32 5.11 -19.84
N LEU A 166 2.11 4.24 -19.19
CA LEU A 166 2.92 4.66 -18.04
C LEU A 166 4.01 5.66 -18.45
N GLN A 167 4.62 5.47 -19.62
CA GLN A 167 5.61 6.39 -20.17
C GLN A 167 5.02 7.79 -20.44
N GLU A 168 3.82 7.85 -21.03
CA GLU A 168 3.12 9.11 -21.30
C GLU A 168 2.62 9.82 -20.03
N THR A 169 2.25 9.06 -19.00
CA THR A 169 1.74 9.61 -17.75
C THR A 169 2.84 10.03 -16.78
N ARG A 170 4.06 9.53 -16.97
CA ARG A 170 5.26 9.93 -16.21
C ARG A 170 5.53 11.42 -16.41
N ALA A 171 5.84 12.13 -15.32
CA ALA A 171 6.26 13.51 -15.37
C ALA A 171 7.58 13.65 -16.15
N ALA A 172 7.65 14.59 -17.08
CA ALA A 172 8.82 14.76 -17.95
C ALA A 172 10.07 15.36 -17.27
N ASN A 173 10.02 15.79 -15.99
CA ASN A 173 11.14 16.49 -15.36
C ASN A 173 11.41 16.02 -13.92
N VAL A 174 12.65 15.57 -13.75
CA VAL A 174 13.37 15.21 -12.52
C VAL A 174 13.92 16.49 -11.89
N ASP A 175 13.07 17.46 -11.56
CA ASP A 175 13.52 18.54 -10.67
C ASP A 175 13.28 18.11 -9.23
N PRO A 176 14.28 18.27 -8.34
CA PRO A 176 14.14 17.91 -6.95
C PRO A 176 13.05 18.80 -6.34
N PHE A 177 12.11 18.12 -5.67
CA PHE A 177 11.11 18.63 -4.73
C PHE A 177 11.31 20.10 -4.29
N PRO A 178 10.25 20.96 -4.33
CA PRO A 178 8.84 20.56 -4.32
C PRO A 178 8.16 20.71 -5.69
N ALA A 179 7.68 19.58 -6.21
CA ALA A 179 6.73 19.58 -7.33
C ALA A 179 5.44 20.32 -6.91
N SER A 180 4.81 21.03 -7.86
CA SER A 180 3.54 21.72 -7.61
C SER A 180 2.47 20.74 -7.10
N TYR A 181 1.45 21.22 -6.36
CA TYR A 181 0.37 20.35 -5.89
C TYR A 181 -0.31 19.58 -7.02
N LEU A 182 -0.54 20.23 -8.16
CA LEU A 182 -1.08 19.56 -9.34
C LEU A 182 -0.16 18.44 -9.84
N GLN A 183 1.15 18.67 -9.88
CA GLN A 183 2.11 17.65 -10.32
C GLN A 183 2.08 16.46 -9.35
N ARG A 184 2.16 16.71 -8.04
CA ARG A 184 2.00 15.69 -7.00
C ARG A 184 0.72 14.87 -7.16
N THR A 185 -0.39 15.52 -7.54
CA THR A 185 -1.66 14.84 -7.80
C THR A 185 -1.55 13.92 -9.03
N LEU A 186 -0.85 14.33 -10.09
CA LEU A 186 -0.64 13.47 -11.27
C LEU A 186 0.31 12.32 -10.98
N ASP A 187 1.34 12.55 -10.17
CA ASP A 187 2.28 11.52 -9.73
C ASP A 187 1.56 10.47 -8.87
N LEU A 188 0.63 10.91 -8.02
CA LEU A 188 -0.23 10.01 -7.24
C LEU A 188 -1.09 9.13 -8.15
N PHE A 189 -1.73 9.71 -9.18
CA PHE A 189 -2.46 8.91 -10.17
C PHE A 189 -1.55 7.90 -10.86
N HIS A 190 -0.35 8.32 -11.28
CA HIS A 190 0.61 7.47 -11.95
C HIS A 190 1.04 6.30 -11.06
N LEU A 191 1.43 6.54 -9.81
CA LEU A 191 1.84 5.50 -8.86
C LEU A 191 0.68 4.53 -8.55
N ASN A 192 -0.54 5.04 -8.36
CA ASN A 192 -1.72 4.20 -8.13
C ASN A 192 -2.05 3.30 -9.33
N VAL A 193 -1.83 3.77 -10.57
CA VAL A 193 -2.00 2.91 -11.75
C VAL A 193 -0.83 1.93 -11.86
N ALA A 194 0.40 2.40 -11.65
CA ALA A 194 1.62 1.62 -11.78
C ALA A 194 1.63 0.40 -10.84
N GLU A 195 1.07 0.51 -9.63
CA GLU A 195 0.93 -0.59 -8.68
C GLU A 195 0.25 -1.83 -9.28
N HIS A 196 -0.66 -1.66 -10.24
CA HIS A 196 -1.44 -2.77 -10.81
C HIS A 196 -0.79 -3.43 -12.04
N LEU A 197 0.27 -2.84 -12.58
CA LEU A 197 0.85 -3.24 -13.87
C LEU A 197 2.18 -4.01 -13.85
N PRO A 198 2.87 -4.30 -12.73
CA PRO A 198 4.20 -4.92 -12.81
C PRO A 198 4.20 -6.29 -13.50
N LEU A 199 3.12 -7.08 -13.39
CA LEU A 199 3.02 -8.38 -14.05
C LEU A 199 2.97 -8.29 -15.59
N ALA A 200 2.49 -7.18 -16.14
CA ALA A 200 2.39 -6.96 -17.58
C ALA A 200 3.68 -6.39 -18.19
N LEU A 201 4.55 -5.81 -17.36
CA LEU A 201 5.71 -5.03 -17.79
C LEU A 201 6.99 -5.86 -17.79
N SER A 202 7.96 -5.44 -18.61
CA SER A 202 9.33 -5.96 -18.55
C SER A 202 10.07 -5.45 -17.31
N VAL A 203 11.12 -6.16 -16.89
CA VAL A 203 11.98 -5.78 -15.74
C VAL A 203 12.49 -4.34 -15.88
N SER A 204 12.98 -3.96 -17.08
CA SER A 204 13.47 -2.61 -17.36
C SER A 204 12.37 -1.56 -17.29
N SER A 205 11.15 -1.90 -17.70
CA SER A 205 10.00 -0.99 -17.61
C SER A 205 9.59 -0.79 -16.16
N CYS A 206 9.54 -1.85 -15.34
CA CYS A 206 9.28 -1.73 -13.91
C CYS A 206 10.32 -0.85 -13.21
N GLN A 207 11.61 -1.01 -13.54
CA GLN A 207 12.68 -0.17 -12.99
C GLN A 207 12.46 1.31 -13.34
N ASN A 208 12.31 1.63 -14.63
CA ASN A 208 12.30 3.01 -15.11
C ASN A 208 10.96 3.74 -14.85
N LEU A 209 9.83 3.01 -14.89
CA LEU A 209 8.48 3.58 -14.84
C LEU A 209 7.81 3.41 -13.48
N ILE A 210 8.33 2.56 -12.58
CA ILE A 210 7.72 2.33 -11.26
C ILE A 210 8.73 2.59 -10.14
N ILE A 211 9.86 1.88 -10.13
CA ILE A 211 10.84 1.97 -9.05
C ILE A 211 11.48 3.36 -8.99
N GLU A 212 12.04 3.87 -10.09
CA GLU A 212 12.68 5.18 -10.12
C GLU A 212 11.75 6.32 -9.65
N PRO A 213 10.51 6.46 -10.17
CA PRO A 213 9.57 7.46 -9.65
C PRO A 213 9.23 7.26 -8.17
N ALA A 214 8.98 6.03 -7.72
CA ALA A 214 8.61 5.76 -6.33
C ALA A 214 9.76 6.07 -5.35
N VAL A 215 11.02 5.75 -5.73
CA VAL A 215 12.23 6.03 -4.94
C VAL A 215 12.35 7.52 -4.59
N ALA A 216 11.94 8.42 -5.49
CA ALA A 216 11.97 9.85 -5.26
C ALA A 216 11.09 10.29 -4.06
N TYR A 217 9.95 9.62 -3.83
CA TYR A 217 9.05 9.95 -2.73
C TYR A 217 9.42 9.24 -1.43
N ILE A 218 9.83 7.96 -1.47
CA ILE A 218 10.23 7.24 -0.25
C ILE A 218 11.57 7.71 0.32
N SER A 219 12.38 8.40 -0.48
CA SER A 219 13.65 9.00 -0.02
C SER A 219 13.47 10.38 0.60
N HIS A 220 12.24 10.89 0.70
CA HIS A 220 12.00 12.20 1.29
C HIS A 220 12.25 12.19 2.79
N HIS A 221 13.13 13.07 3.26
CA HIS A 221 13.45 13.25 4.68
C HIS A 221 12.85 14.57 5.16
N GLY A 222 11.63 14.55 5.68
CA GLY A 222 10.95 15.76 6.15
C GLY A 222 9.50 15.52 6.58
N PRO A 223 8.88 16.49 7.27
CA PRO A 223 7.45 16.41 7.58
C PRO A 223 6.65 16.38 6.27
N LEU A 224 5.79 15.38 6.13
CA LEU A 224 4.91 15.22 4.99
C LEU A 224 3.61 16.00 5.21
N SER A 225 3.15 16.71 4.18
CA SER A 225 1.74 17.15 4.13
C SER A 225 0.83 15.92 4.01
N PRO A 226 -0.48 16.00 4.35
CA PRO A 226 -1.43 14.92 4.08
C PRO A 226 -1.37 14.39 2.64
N SER A 227 -1.32 15.29 1.66
CA SER A 227 -1.09 14.95 0.24
C SER A 227 0.26 14.25 -0.04
N GLY A 228 1.29 14.56 0.76
CA GLY A 228 2.59 13.90 0.72
C GLY A 228 2.58 12.52 1.36
N VAL A 229 1.75 12.28 2.38
CA VAL A 229 1.56 10.96 2.99
C VAL A 229 0.92 10.01 1.98
N GLU A 230 -0.15 10.42 1.29
CA GLU A 230 -0.78 9.58 0.26
C GLU A 230 0.22 9.18 -0.84
N LEU A 231 1.01 10.13 -1.34
CA LEU A 231 2.07 9.86 -2.31
C LEU A 231 3.13 8.88 -1.81
N PHE A 232 3.56 9.09 -0.56
CA PHE A 232 4.53 8.24 0.09
C PHE A 232 4.01 6.81 0.24
N GLU A 233 2.75 6.64 0.65
CA GLU A 233 2.09 5.33 0.76
C GLU A 233 1.93 4.66 -0.61
N SER A 234 1.49 5.39 -1.63
CA SER A 234 1.38 4.88 -3.01
C SER A 234 2.73 4.47 -3.58
N ALA A 235 3.82 5.19 -3.25
CA ALA A 235 5.17 4.81 -3.66
C ALA A 235 5.62 3.50 -3.01
N HIS A 236 5.33 3.30 -1.72
CA HIS A 236 5.56 2.02 -1.04
C HIS A 236 4.79 0.88 -1.70
N SER A 237 3.50 1.05 -1.94
CA SER A 237 2.65 0.03 -2.58
C SER A 237 3.15 -0.32 -3.98
N ALA A 238 3.52 0.69 -4.78
CA ALA A 238 4.07 0.50 -6.11
C ALA A 238 5.39 -0.30 -6.09
N ILE A 239 6.33 -0.01 -5.18
CA ILE A 239 7.56 -0.79 -5.06
C ILE A 239 7.26 -2.23 -4.64
N LEU A 240 6.43 -2.42 -3.59
CA LEU A 240 6.05 -3.76 -3.13
C LEU A 240 5.38 -4.58 -4.23
N SER A 241 4.54 -3.97 -5.06
CA SER A 241 3.89 -4.65 -6.19
C SER A 241 4.89 -5.23 -7.19
N VAL A 242 5.98 -4.51 -7.48
CA VAL A 242 7.08 -5.00 -8.33
C VAL A 242 7.82 -6.14 -7.64
N LEU A 243 8.13 -5.98 -6.35
CA LEU A 243 8.86 -6.99 -5.58
C LEU A 243 8.11 -8.33 -5.48
N CYS A 244 6.79 -8.27 -5.38
CA CYS A 244 5.91 -9.45 -5.33
C CYS A 244 5.86 -10.24 -6.64
N CYS A 245 6.37 -9.71 -7.75
CA CYS A 245 6.33 -10.38 -9.05
C CYS A 245 7.55 -11.29 -9.25
N PRO A 246 7.40 -12.63 -9.33
CA PRO A 246 8.53 -13.56 -9.41
C PRO A 246 9.44 -13.34 -10.63
N GLN A 247 8.86 -12.87 -11.75
CA GLN A 247 9.57 -12.59 -13.00
C GLN A 247 10.59 -11.43 -12.89
N HIS A 248 10.48 -10.60 -11.83
CA HIS A 248 11.36 -9.46 -11.58
C HIS A 248 12.45 -9.76 -10.53
N SER A 249 12.72 -11.05 -10.26
CA SER A 249 13.65 -11.49 -9.22
C SER A 249 15.02 -10.80 -9.22
N SER A 250 15.61 -10.50 -10.39
CA SER A 250 16.87 -9.75 -10.45
C SER A 250 16.74 -8.33 -9.91
N LEU A 251 15.70 -7.60 -10.30
CA LEU A 251 15.40 -6.26 -9.80
C LEU A 251 15.04 -6.29 -8.31
N THR A 252 14.29 -7.31 -7.87
CA THR A 252 13.98 -7.54 -6.44
C THR A 252 15.26 -7.67 -5.61
N ILE A 253 16.22 -8.50 -6.05
CA ILE A 253 17.50 -8.67 -5.35
C ILE A 253 18.24 -7.34 -5.18
N ASP A 254 18.22 -6.49 -6.21
CA ASP A 254 18.94 -5.22 -6.21
C ASP A 254 18.27 -4.17 -5.32
N ILE A 255 16.94 -4.09 -5.32
CA ILE A 255 16.21 -3.01 -4.63
C ILE A 255 15.77 -3.35 -3.20
N THR A 256 15.61 -4.64 -2.84
CA THR A 256 15.14 -5.06 -1.51
C THR A 256 15.99 -4.46 -0.37
N PRO A 257 17.34 -4.48 -0.40
CA PRO A 257 18.14 -3.89 0.68
C PRO A 257 17.86 -2.41 0.87
N PHE A 258 17.76 -1.65 -0.23
CA PHE A 258 17.43 -0.23 -0.19
C PHE A 258 16.04 0.00 0.39
N TYR A 259 15.04 -0.74 -0.09
CA TYR A 259 13.66 -0.62 0.37
C TYR A 259 13.52 -0.90 1.87
N VAL A 260 14.19 -1.93 2.38
CA VAL A 260 14.15 -2.28 3.81
C VAL A 260 14.76 -1.17 4.66
N VAL A 261 15.90 -0.60 4.27
CA VAL A 261 16.48 0.55 4.98
C VAL A 261 15.48 1.70 5.02
N LYS A 262 14.83 2.04 3.90
CA LYS A 262 13.80 3.08 3.84
C LYS A 262 12.58 2.77 4.68
N LEU A 263 12.17 1.49 4.77
CA LEU A 263 11.08 1.06 5.64
C LEU A 263 11.40 1.32 7.12
N PHE A 264 12.62 0.99 7.57
CA PHE A 264 13.06 1.29 8.94
C PHE A 264 13.21 2.79 9.20
N GLU A 265 13.77 3.56 8.26
CA GLU A 265 13.91 5.02 8.41
C GLU A 265 12.54 5.73 8.50
N SER A 266 11.51 5.15 7.88
CA SER A 266 10.16 5.71 7.82
C SER A 266 9.31 5.36 9.04
N PHE A 267 9.55 4.22 9.68
CA PHE A 267 8.86 3.84 10.92
C PHE A 267 9.54 4.47 12.14
N PRO A 268 8.80 5.01 13.13
CA PRO A 268 7.34 5.12 13.24
C PRO A 268 6.75 6.45 12.76
N ARG A 269 7.52 7.30 12.07
CA ARG A 269 7.14 8.69 11.79
C ARG A 269 6.18 8.86 10.63
N HIS A 270 6.40 8.11 9.55
CA HIS A 270 5.67 8.23 8.29
C HIS A 270 4.80 7.02 7.99
N ILE A 271 5.04 5.89 8.66
CA ILE A 271 4.23 4.68 8.55
C ILE A 271 3.77 4.19 9.91
N SER A 272 2.52 3.72 9.95
CA SER A 272 1.92 3.10 11.12
C SER A 272 2.55 1.73 11.43
N PRO A 273 2.43 1.24 12.67
CA PRO A 273 2.84 -0.13 13.04
C PRO A 273 2.25 -1.20 12.13
N ARG A 274 1.00 -1.02 11.69
CA ARG A 274 0.33 -1.95 10.79
C ARG A 274 0.96 -1.95 9.41
N GLN A 275 1.17 -0.77 8.82
CA GLN A 275 1.83 -0.64 7.52
C GLN A 275 3.24 -1.21 7.54
N PHE A 276 4.03 -0.90 8.58
CA PHE A 276 5.37 -1.47 8.75
C PHE A 276 5.33 -3.01 8.79
N ARG A 277 4.47 -3.58 9.64
CA ARG A 277 4.33 -5.04 9.77
C ARG A 277 3.93 -5.71 8.46
N VAL A 278 2.94 -5.16 7.76
CA VAL A 278 2.49 -5.70 6.47
C VAL A 278 3.63 -5.62 5.45
N ALA A 279 4.26 -4.47 5.28
CA ALA A 279 5.36 -4.29 4.34
C ALA A 279 6.55 -5.22 4.65
N PHE A 280 6.96 -5.30 5.93
CA PHE A 280 8.06 -6.16 6.35
C PHE A 280 7.72 -7.65 6.13
N LYS A 281 6.51 -8.07 6.51
CA LYS A 281 6.02 -9.43 6.27
C LYS A 281 6.02 -9.77 4.78
N THR A 282 5.56 -8.87 3.91
CA THR A 282 5.59 -9.05 2.46
C THR A 282 7.01 -9.23 1.95
N VAL A 283 7.98 -8.43 2.42
CA VAL A 283 9.40 -8.62 2.05
C VAL A 283 9.92 -9.98 2.54
N MET A 284 9.56 -10.39 3.76
CA MET A 284 9.92 -11.70 4.30
C MET A 284 9.34 -12.86 3.47
N GLU A 285 8.08 -12.76 3.02
CA GLU A 285 7.46 -13.69 2.09
C GLU A 285 8.26 -13.77 0.78
N ILE A 286 8.63 -12.63 0.22
CA ILE A 286 9.39 -12.55 -1.04
C ILE A 286 10.78 -13.18 -0.90
N VAL A 287 11.50 -12.97 0.21
CA VAL A 287 12.84 -13.56 0.40
C VAL A 287 12.82 -15.02 0.85
N SER A 288 11.64 -15.64 0.90
CA SER A 288 11.43 -17.01 1.37
C SER A 288 10.92 -17.93 0.25
N PRO A 289 11.09 -19.26 0.37
CA PRO A 289 10.51 -20.20 -0.61
C PRO A 289 8.98 -20.00 -0.72
N PRO A 290 8.40 -20.06 -1.93
CA PRO A 290 8.96 -20.61 -3.17
C PRO A 290 9.65 -19.58 -4.10
N PHE A 291 9.87 -18.34 -3.66
CA PHE A 291 10.41 -17.30 -4.55
C PHE A 291 11.89 -17.58 -4.92
N PRO A 292 12.32 -17.27 -6.17
CA PRO A 292 13.68 -17.57 -6.64
C PRO A 292 14.79 -16.94 -5.80
N ILE A 293 14.54 -15.75 -5.25
CA ILE A 293 15.50 -15.01 -4.43
C ILE A 293 15.94 -15.80 -3.19
N ALA A 294 15.07 -16.65 -2.62
CA ALA A 294 15.40 -17.48 -1.46
C ALA A 294 16.51 -18.50 -1.75
N ALA A 295 16.58 -18.99 -2.99
CA ALA A 295 17.65 -19.88 -3.44
C ALA A 295 18.91 -19.12 -3.85
N MET A 296 18.76 -17.91 -4.41
CA MET A 296 19.88 -17.08 -4.86
C MET A 296 20.62 -16.39 -3.71
N ARG A 297 19.90 -16.03 -2.64
CA ARG A 297 20.40 -15.27 -1.49
C ARG A 297 19.77 -15.78 -0.18
N PRO A 298 20.08 -17.03 0.23
CA PRO A 298 19.47 -17.66 1.40
C PRO A 298 19.69 -16.87 2.72
N GLU A 299 20.77 -16.10 2.80
CA GLU A 299 21.15 -15.28 3.95
C GLU A 299 20.21 -14.09 4.21
N LEU A 300 19.42 -13.66 3.23
CA LEU A 300 18.61 -12.44 3.36
C LEU A 300 17.53 -12.58 4.43
N SER A 301 16.85 -13.72 4.50
CA SER A 301 15.78 -13.96 5.48
C SER A 301 16.26 -13.76 6.93
N GLU A 302 17.42 -14.33 7.27
CA GLU A 302 18.06 -14.18 8.58
C GLU A 302 18.58 -12.75 8.79
N THR A 303 19.20 -12.16 7.77
CA THR A 303 19.72 -10.78 7.83
C THR A 303 18.59 -9.78 8.15
N LEU A 304 17.41 -9.95 7.56
CA LEU A 304 16.26 -9.09 7.83
C LEU A 304 15.75 -9.22 9.27
N LEU A 305 15.73 -10.44 9.81
CA LEU A 305 15.36 -10.64 11.21
C LEU A 305 16.41 -10.09 12.18
N GLU A 306 17.70 -10.22 11.86
CA GLU A 306 18.77 -9.59 12.63
C GLU A 306 18.67 -8.06 12.57
N MET A 307 18.30 -7.46 11.42
CA MET A 307 18.01 -6.03 11.35
C MET A 307 16.88 -5.63 12.31
N LEU A 308 15.77 -6.38 12.38
CA LEU A 308 14.72 -6.12 13.38
C LEU A 308 15.30 -6.19 14.80
N ARG A 309 16.00 -7.28 15.12
CA ARG A 309 16.57 -7.54 16.43
C ARG A 309 17.56 -6.45 16.88
N CYS A 310 18.40 -5.96 15.98
CA CYS A 310 19.37 -4.89 16.27
C CYS A 310 18.69 -3.54 16.57
N ASN A 311 17.50 -3.28 16.01
CA ASN A 311 16.77 -2.03 16.22
C ASN A 311 15.88 -2.05 17.48
N MET A 312 15.48 -3.23 17.98
CA MET A 312 14.60 -3.36 19.16
C MET A 312 15.14 -2.71 20.46
N PRO A 313 16.44 -2.75 20.79
CA PRO A 313 16.96 -2.16 22.03
C PRO A 313 16.93 -0.63 22.03
N THR A 314 17.01 0.00 20.85
CA THR A 314 17.01 1.46 20.69
C THR A 314 15.63 2.03 20.35
N ALA A 315 14.66 1.15 20.04
CA ALA A 315 13.31 1.54 19.69
C ALA A 315 12.54 2.15 20.89
N SER A 316 11.69 3.13 20.61
CA SER A 316 10.86 3.76 21.63
C SER A 316 9.91 2.76 22.30
N THR A 317 9.86 2.80 23.62
CA THR A 317 8.88 2.05 24.42
C THR A 317 7.60 2.85 24.69
N ALA A 318 7.54 4.10 24.24
CA ALA A 318 6.34 4.92 24.39
C ALA A 318 5.20 4.40 23.49
N LEU A 319 3.96 4.55 23.97
CA LEU A 319 2.78 4.22 23.20
C LEU A 319 2.74 5.06 21.92
N LEU A 320 2.63 4.39 20.77
CA LEU A 320 2.36 5.05 19.51
C LEU A 320 0.90 5.47 19.50
N GLY A 321 0.65 6.76 19.29
CA GLY A 321 -0.71 7.26 19.10
C GLY A 321 -1.32 6.62 17.86
N GLY A 322 -2.60 6.23 17.93
CA GLY A 322 -3.34 5.73 16.76
C GLY A 322 -3.25 6.76 15.64
N GLY A 323 -2.49 6.43 14.59
CA GLY A 323 -2.36 7.28 13.43
C GLY A 323 -3.73 7.52 12.80
N SER A 324 -3.96 8.74 12.32
CA SER A 324 -5.18 9.16 11.63
C SER A 324 -5.35 8.41 10.30
N GLY A 325 -5.90 7.19 10.35
CA GLY A 325 -6.05 6.32 9.18
C GLY A 325 -7.22 5.34 9.30
N SER A 326 -8.44 5.86 9.09
CA SER A 326 -9.71 5.13 8.85
C SER A 326 -10.15 4.07 9.89
N PRO A 327 -11.36 4.21 10.48
CA PRO A 327 -11.86 3.32 11.51
C PRO A 327 -12.20 1.94 10.93
N SER A 328 -11.22 1.04 10.96
CA SER A 328 -11.44 -0.41 10.84
C SER A 328 -11.23 -1.01 12.23
N GLN A 329 -12.14 -1.90 12.64
CA GLN A 329 -12.38 -2.37 14.02
C GLN A 329 -11.21 -3.15 14.71
N GLN A 330 -9.96 -2.92 14.31
CA GLN A 330 -8.72 -3.48 14.88
C GLN A 330 -7.73 -2.41 15.38
N GLU A 331 -8.08 -1.11 15.35
CA GLU A 331 -7.22 0.00 15.78
C GLU A 331 -6.91 0.05 17.29
N ASP A 332 -7.53 -0.79 18.11
CA ASP A 332 -7.45 -0.68 19.58
C ASP A 332 -6.25 -1.41 20.24
N MET A 333 -5.29 -1.97 19.49
CA MET A 333 -4.13 -2.62 20.12
C MET A 333 -3.04 -1.58 20.45
N PRO A 334 -2.76 -1.33 21.76
CA PRO A 334 -1.68 -0.43 22.14
C PRO A 334 -0.34 -1.05 21.73
N LEU A 335 0.42 -0.32 20.90
CA LEU A 335 1.75 -0.71 20.46
C LEU A 335 2.74 0.43 20.70
N SER A 336 3.94 0.10 21.13
CA SER A 336 5.13 0.94 21.00
C SER A 336 5.90 0.59 19.73
N GLU A 337 6.92 1.39 19.41
CA GLU A 337 7.86 1.08 18.33
C GLU A 337 8.52 -0.28 18.59
N GLN A 338 9.03 -0.50 19.81
CA GLN A 338 9.64 -1.77 20.20
C GLN A 338 8.66 -2.94 20.05
N SER A 339 7.44 -2.85 20.57
CA SER A 339 6.48 -3.96 20.48
C SER A 339 6.01 -4.22 19.05
N ALA A 340 5.96 -3.18 18.20
CA ALA A 340 5.65 -3.32 16.79
C ALA A 340 6.75 -4.06 16.01
N LEU A 341 8.03 -3.76 16.29
CA LEU A 341 9.17 -4.51 15.71
C LEU A 341 9.14 -5.98 16.13
N VAL A 342 8.87 -6.27 17.41
CA VAL A 342 8.72 -7.67 17.87
C VAL A 342 7.54 -8.33 17.19
N MET A 343 6.41 -7.63 17.01
CA MET A 343 5.26 -8.18 16.31
C MET A 343 5.54 -8.46 14.83
N ALA A 344 6.32 -7.61 14.15
CA ALA A 344 6.79 -7.86 12.78
C ALA A 344 7.68 -9.12 12.72
N LEU A 345 8.54 -9.33 13.72
CA LEU A 345 9.34 -10.55 13.85
C LEU A 345 8.44 -11.78 13.98
N VAL A 346 7.42 -11.72 14.86
CA VAL A 346 6.43 -12.80 15.02
C VAL A 346 5.70 -13.11 13.71
N ASP A 347 5.26 -12.08 12.98
CA ASP A 347 4.57 -12.24 11.70
C ASP A 347 5.44 -12.86 10.60
N SER A 348 6.76 -12.84 10.78
CA SER A 348 7.74 -13.34 9.81
C SER A 348 8.10 -14.81 10.02
N LEU A 349 7.82 -15.38 11.20
CA LEU A 349 8.14 -16.77 11.56
C LEU A 349 7.62 -17.82 10.56
N PRO A 350 6.40 -17.70 10.00
CA PRO A 350 5.89 -18.66 9.03
C PRO A 350 6.71 -18.78 7.74
N PHE A 351 7.50 -17.77 7.40
CA PHE A 351 8.22 -17.71 6.13
C PHE A 351 9.67 -18.19 6.25
N LEU A 352 10.20 -18.29 7.46
CA LEU A 352 11.61 -18.64 7.68
C LEU A 352 12.01 -19.98 7.06
N PRO A 353 13.24 -20.11 6.52
CA PRO A 353 13.82 -21.40 6.21
C PRO A 353 13.77 -22.35 7.42
N LEU A 354 13.46 -23.62 7.19
CA LEU A 354 13.23 -24.62 8.27
C LEU A 354 14.36 -24.69 9.29
N VAL A 355 15.61 -24.54 8.81
CA VAL A 355 16.81 -24.60 9.64
C VAL A 355 16.89 -23.48 10.69
N LEU A 356 16.19 -22.36 10.44
CA LEU A 356 16.19 -21.18 11.30
C LEU A 356 14.99 -21.14 12.26
N VAL A 357 13.93 -21.90 11.99
CA VAL A 357 12.65 -21.78 12.70
C VAL A 357 12.80 -22.01 14.20
N GLU A 358 13.50 -23.08 14.61
CA GLU A 358 13.65 -23.41 16.03
C GLU A 358 14.42 -22.34 16.81
N GLU A 359 15.53 -21.87 16.22
CA GLU A 359 16.36 -20.82 16.83
C GLU A 359 15.56 -19.53 16.96
N TRP A 360 14.92 -19.09 15.89
CA TRP A 360 14.16 -17.85 15.87
C TRP A 360 12.89 -17.90 16.72
N LEU A 361 12.27 -19.07 16.93
CA LEU A 361 11.23 -19.24 17.96
C LEU A 361 11.78 -18.93 19.36
N GLY A 362 12.98 -19.42 19.68
CA GLY A 362 13.69 -19.11 20.92
C GLY A 362 14.02 -17.62 21.07
N ILE A 363 14.61 -17.02 20.04
CA ILE A 363 14.94 -15.59 20.01
C ILE A 363 13.68 -14.74 20.18
N THR A 364 12.60 -15.08 19.47
CA THR A 364 11.30 -14.37 19.57
C THR A 364 10.77 -14.38 21.00
N ALA A 365 10.81 -15.55 21.66
CA ALA A 365 10.36 -15.68 23.05
C ALA A 365 11.21 -14.80 23.99
N GLN A 366 12.51 -14.70 23.75
CA GLN A 366 13.41 -13.83 24.51
C GLN A 366 13.11 -12.35 24.29
N VAL A 367 13.05 -11.86 23.05
CA VAL A 367 12.81 -10.43 22.78
C VAL A 367 11.42 -9.97 23.21
N MET A 368 10.42 -10.86 23.17
CA MET A 368 9.09 -10.58 23.72
C MET A 368 9.12 -10.36 25.24
N LYS A 369 10.03 -11.03 25.96
CA LYS A 369 10.22 -10.81 27.40
C LYS A 369 10.78 -9.41 27.69
N GLU A 370 11.65 -8.91 26.82
CA GLU A 370 12.31 -7.60 26.97
C GLU A 370 11.35 -6.41 26.92
N ILE A 371 10.15 -6.59 26.35
CA ILE A 371 9.06 -5.59 26.42
C ILE A 371 8.61 -5.43 27.87
N ALA A 372 9.04 -4.37 28.56
CA ALA A 372 8.79 -4.19 30.00
C ALA A 372 7.28 -4.10 30.35
N ASP A 373 6.51 -3.34 29.57
CA ASP A 373 5.09 -3.10 29.81
C ASP A 373 4.23 -4.35 29.47
N PRO A 374 3.54 -4.95 30.46
CA PRO A 374 2.63 -6.07 30.23
C PRO A 374 1.49 -5.75 29.23
N GLY A 375 1.02 -4.50 29.18
CA GLY A 375 -0.03 -4.05 28.26
C GLY A 375 0.41 -4.12 26.80
N LEU A 376 1.67 -3.80 26.53
CA LEU A 376 2.30 -3.91 25.19
C LEU A 376 2.74 -5.34 24.87
N ARG A 377 3.17 -6.10 25.88
CA ARG A 377 3.59 -7.50 25.72
C ARG A 377 2.41 -8.44 25.42
N GLY A 378 1.25 -8.19 26.01
CA GLY A 378 0.05 -9.02 25.88
C GLY A 378 -0.37 -9.29 24.43
N PRO A 379 -0.58 -8.24 23.60
CA PRO A 379 -0.89 -8.37 22.17
C PRO A 379 0.15 -9.17 21.39
N VAL A 380 1.44 -8.91 21.62
CA VAL A 380 2.55 -9.63 20.97
C VAL A 380 2.52 -11.11 21.32
N LYS A 381 2.35 -11.43 22.61
CA LYS A 381 2.24 -12.81 23.09
C LYS A 381 1.04 -13.53 22.50
N LYS A 382 -0.11 -12.87 22.45
CA LYS A 382 -1.30 -13.43 21.80
C LYS A 382 -1.02 -13.75 20.34
N ARG A 383 -0.45 -12.81 19.59
CA ARG A 383 -0.11 -13.02 18.18
C ARG A 383 0.88 -14.18 17.99
N PHE A 384 1.89 -14.29 18.85
CA PHE A 384 2.84 -15.41 18.80
C PHE A 384 2.14 -16.76 18.97
N LEU A 385 1.23 -16.88 19.93
CA LEU A 385 0.45 -18.10 20.14
C LEU A 385 -0.50 -18.37 18.96
N ASP A 386 -1.12 -17.32 18.41
CA ASP A 386 -1.99 -17.43 17.23
C ASP A 386 -1.24 -18.01 16.03
N VAL A 387 -0.01 -17.54 15.77
CA VAL A 387 0.83 -18.05 14.67
C VAL A 387 1.14 -19.55 14.83
N LEU A 388 1.34 -20.03 16.07
CA LEU A 388 1.62 -21.45 16.34
C LEU A 388 0.39 -22.35 16.16
N VAL A 389 -0.83 -21.82 16.30
CA VAL A 389 -2.06 -22.63 16.40
C VAL A 389 -2.98 -22.49 15.18
N ASN A 390 -3.03 -21.32 14.54
CA ASN A 390 -4.02 -21.00 13.51
C ASN A 390 -3.68 -21.53 12.10
N GLY A 391 -2.64 -22.36 11.97
CA GLY A 391 -2.25 -22.97 10.69
C GLY A 391 -1.56 -22.01 9.71
N GLU A 392 -1.02 -20.89 10.19
CA GLU A 392 -0.18 -20.00 9.36
C GLU A 392 1.18 -20.64 9.02
N MET A 393 1.67 -21.54 9.89
CA MET A 393 2.83 -22.37 9.62
C MET A 393 2.43 -23.60 8.79
N ASP A 394 3.25 -23.95 7.80
CA ASP A 394 3.09 -25.23 7.10
C ASP A 394 3.38 -26.44 8.01
N VAL A 395 3.15 -27.65 7.50
CA VAL A 395 3.24 -28.88 8.30
C VAL A 395 4.63 -29.08 8.90
N GLU A 396 5.68 -28.79 8.15
CA GLU A 396 7.07 -28.98 8.60
C GLU A 396 7.45 -27.97 9.68
N ARG A 397 7.14 -26.68 9.48
CA ARG A 397 7.35 -25.64 10.50
C ARG A 397 6.52 -25.86 11.75
N SER A 398 5.27 -26.28 11.58
CA SER A 398 4.38 -26.63 12.69
C SER A 398 4.93 -27.78 13.52
N THR A 399 5.53 -28.79 12.87
CA THR A 399 6.18 -29.91 13.58
C THR A 399 7.34 -29.44 14.45
N ILE A 400 8.18 -28.56 13.92
CA ILE A 400 9.28 -27.92 14.67
C ILE A 400 8.70 -27.10 15.84
N GLY A 401 7.67 -26.29 15.59
CA GLY A 401 7.00 -25.47 16.59
C GLY A 401 6.41 -26.28 17.75
N VAL A 402 5.73 -27.39 17.45
CA VAL A 402 5.16 -28.30 18.47
C VAL A 402 6.27 -28.97 19.29
N ALA A 403 7.33 -29.46 18.64
CA ALA A 403 8.46 -30.04 19.36
C ALA A 403 9.15 -29.00 20.26
N TRP A 404 9.38 -27.79 19.74
CA TRP A 404 9.96 -26.69 20.49
C TRP A 404 9.10 -26.31 21.71
N TRP A 405 7.79 -26.19 21.51
CA TRP A 405 6.83 -25.86 22.57
C TRP A 405 6.73 -26.94 23.65
N GLY A 406 6.71 -28.22 23.25
CA GLY A 406 6.44 -29.34 24.13
C GLY A 406 7.67 -29.92 24.85
N THR A 407 8.78 -30.13 24.14
CA THR A 407 9.93 -30.88 24.66
C THR A 407 11.19 -30.04 24.83
N LYS A 408 11.28 -28.87 24.18
CA LYS A 408 12.49 -28.02 24.20
C LYS A 408 12.38 -26.77 25.07
N GLY A 409 11.37 -26.68 25.91
CA GLY A 409 11.24 -25.59 26.89
C GLY A 409 10.56 -24.31 26.35
N GLY A 410 10.00 -24.34 25.14
CA GLY A 410 9.36 -23.18 24.51
C GLY A 410 8.14 -22.68 25.28
N ARG A 411 7.34 -23.61 25.84
CA ARG A 411 6.20 -23.28 26.69
C ARG A 411 6.63 -22.45 27.91
N GLU A 412 7.70 -22.87 28.60
CA GLU A 412 8.23 -22.17 29.77
C GLU A 412 8.81 -20.81 29.39
N ALA A 413 9.51 -20.73 28.26
CA ALA A 413 10.07 -19.48 27.75
C ALA A 413 8.98 -18.42 27.51
N VAL A 414 7.81 -18.82 26.98
CA VAL A 414 6.71 -17.91 26.64
C VAL A 414 5.73 -17.66 27.80
N LEU A 415 5.47 -18.67 28.64
CA LEU A 415 4.49 -18.58 29.72
C LEU A 415 5.08 -18.15 31.06
N LEU A 416 6.26 -18.66 31.41
CA LEU A 416 6.80 -18.62 32.77
C LEU A 416 7.96 -17.63 32.95
N GLY A 417 8.37 -16.93 31.89
CA GLY A 417 9.28 -15.79 31.98
C GLY A 417 10.58 -16.09 32.73
N SER A 418 11.22 -17.23 32.47
CA SER A 418 12.50 -17.67 33.07
C SER A 418 12.75 -17.16 34.50
N SER A 419 11.90 -17.55 35.46
CA SER A 419 12.41 -17.85 36.80
C SER A 419 12.94 -19.27 36.78
N ARG A 420 14.09 -19.45 36.14
CA ARG A 420 14.88 -20.66 36.31
C ARG A 420 16.02 -20.27 37.24
N GLU A 421 15.70 -20.18 38.54
CA GLU A 421 16.71 -20.55 39.52
C GLU A 421 17.22 -21.94 39.10
N PRO A 422 18.53 -22.15 39.00
CA PRO A 422 19.04 -23.46 38.64
C PRO A 422 18.49 -24.46 39.64
N ALA A 423 17.78 -25.48 39.13
CA ALA A 423 17.24 -26.55 39.94
C ALA A 423 18.41 -27.18 40.73
N MET A 424 18.54 -26.80 42.01
CA MET A 424 19.49 -27.43 42.91
C MET A 424 19.04 -28.88 43.08
N MET A 425 19.77 -29.77 42.43
CA MET A 425 19.65 -31.21 42.63
C MET A 425 20.14 -31.56 44.04
N SER A 426 19.23 -31.53 45.03
CA SER A 426 19.47 -32.17 46.33
C SER A 426 19.40 -33.69 46.13
N GLY A 427 20.55 -34.27 45.80
CA GLY A 427 20.72 -35.71 45.66
C GLY A 427 22.17 -36.12 45.87
N ALA A 428 22.60 -36.22 47.12
CA ALA A 428 23.79 -36.97 47.49
C ALA A 428 23.66 -37.52 48.92
N ILE A 429 23.41 -38.84 49.01
CA ILE A 429 23.60 -39.64 50.21
C ILE A 429 25.12 -39.79 50.42
N GLY A 430 25.60 -39.44 51.61
CA GLY A 430 26.94 -39.76 52.10
C GLY A 430 26.90 -39.90 53.61
N GLY A 431 26.77 -41.13 54.10
CA GLY A 431 26.70 -41.41 55.53
C GLY A 431 28.05 -41.28 56.24
N ALA A 432 28.00 -40.90 57.52
CA ALA A 432 28.86 -41.44 58.57
C ALA A 432 28.42 -40.90 59.95
N ASN A 433 28.11 -41.85 60.84
CA ASN A 433 28.27 -41.79 62.30
C ASN A 433 27.55 -40.70 63.13
N GLU A 434 26.62 -41.13 63.99
CA GLU A 434 26.99 -41.38 65.40
C GLU A 434 25.86 -42.09 66.18
N LYS A 435 26.29 -43.08 66.95
CA LYS A 435 25.51 -43.79 67.97
C LYS A 435 25.20 -42.83 69.12
N SER A 436 23.98 -42.83 69.64
CA SER A 436 23.76 -43.14 71.05
C SER A 436 22.28 -43.42 71.34
N SER A 437 22.03 -44.66 71.73
CA SER A 437 20.87 -45.06 72.52
C SER A 437 20.91 -44.36 73.88
N ARG A 438 19.76 -43.83 74.34
CA ARG A 438 19.27 -43.96 75.72
C ARG A 438 17.85 -43.39 75.86
N LEU A 439 17.02 -44.22 76.49
CA LEU A 439 15.65 -44.07 77.00
C LEU A 439 14.52 -44.22 75.97
#